data_AF-A0A5Q8C956-F1
#
_entry.id   AF-A0A5Q8C956-F1
#
_cell.length_a   1.000
_cell.length_b   1.000
_cell.length_c   1.000
_cell.angle_alpha   90.00
_cell.angle_beta   90.00
_cell.angle_gamma   90.00
#
_symmetry.space_group_name_H-M   'P 1'
#
loop_
_entity.id
_entity.type
_entity.pdbx_description
1 polymer ?
#
loop_
_entity_poly.entity_id
_entity_poly.type
_entity_poly.pdbx_seq_one_letter_code
_entity_poly.pdbx_strand_id
1 'polypeptide(L)'
;YTRDLISKWAQKCHVRLVGSDRLAALAEIYMREGFVDEEAVRAEIAPCFIEHDGQRTDIVVLACTHYPFLANRMRKTAPWPVDWIDPAEAIARRAMSLLQPIGEPSGETEPDIALFTSGKVDFATRRLIQGFGLTSR
;
A
#
# COMPACT_ATOMS: atom_id res chain seq x y z
N TYR A 1 9.48 2.15 -17.90
CA TYR A 1 9.98 1.97 -16.52
C TYR A 1 9.48 0.68 -15.87
N THR A 2 8.22 0.56 -15.42
CA THR A 2 7.75 -0.64 -14.68
C THR A 2 7.92 -1.94 -15.47
N ARG A 3 7.62 -1.94 -16.78
CA ARG A 3 7.86 -3.09 -17.66
C ARG A 3 9.34 -3.46 -17.74
N ASP A 4 10.24 -2.47 -17.71
CA ASP A 4 11.69 -2.69 -17.76
C ASP A 4 12.19 -3.35 -16.47
N LEU A 5 11.66 -2.94 -15.32
CA LEU A 5 11.95 -3.58 -14.03
C LEU A 5 11.50 -5.05 -14.02
N ILE A 6 10.29 -5.32 -14.51
CA ILE A 6 9.75 -6.69 -14.63
C ILE A 6 10.66 -7.53 -15.52
N SER A 7 11.00 -7.03 -16.71
CA SER A 7 11.86 -7.74 -17.66
C SER A 7 13.26 -8.03 -17.09
N LYS A 8 13.77 -7.17 -16.20
CA LYS A 8 15.11 -7.31 -15.62
C LYS A 8 15.14 -8.23 -14.39
N TRP A 9 14.11 -8.16 -13.53
CA TRP A 9 14.16 -8.76 -12.19
C TRP A 9 13.17 -9.90 -11.97
N ALA A 10 12.13 -10.03 -12.80
CA ALA A 10 11.06 -11.01 -12.64
C ALA A 10 11.02 -12.05 -13.78
N GLN A 11 12.17 -12.37 -14.38
CA GLN A 11 12.26 -13.26 -15.55
C GLN A 11 11.73 -14.68 -15.33
N LYS A 12 11.63 -15.11 -14.06
CA LYS A 12 11.10 -16.42 -13.66
C LYS A 12 9.67 -16.36 -13.13
N CYS A 13 9.02 -15.20 -13.23
CA CYS A 13 7.67 -14.97 -12.72
C CYS A 13 6.76 -14.51 -13.86
N HIS A 14 5.52 -14.99 -13.87
CA HIS A 14 4.49 -14.39 -14.71
C HIS A 14 3.93 -13.15 -14.00
N VAL A 15 4.17 -11.96 -14.55
CA VAL A 15 3.72 -10.70 -13.94
C VAL A 15 2.58 -10.09 -14.75
N ARG A 16 1.45 -9.85 -14.09
CA ARG A 16 0.32 -9.12 -14.67
C ARG A 16 0.17 -7.76 -13.99
N LEU A 17 0.13 -6.71 -14.81
CA LEU A 17 -0.18 -5.36 -14.35
C LEU A 17 -1.69 -5.16 -14.32
N VAL A 18 -2.22 -4.85 -13.14
CA VAL A 18 -3.64 -4.56 -12.91
C VAL A 18 -3.74 -3.13 -12.40
N GLY A 19 -4.45 -2.28 -13.15
CA GLY A 19 -4.85 -0.96 -12.70
C GLY A 19 -6.16 -1.03 -11.94
N SER A 20 -6.38 -0.07 -11.06
CA SER A 20 -7.66 0.15 -10.40
C SER A 20 -7.89 1.66 -10.26
N ASP A 21 -9.05 2.11 -10.69
CA ASP A 21 -9.42 3.53 -10.68
C ASP A 21 -10.13 3.92 -9.36
N ARG A 22 -10.74 2.95 -8.66
CA ARG A 22 -11.59 3.20 -7.49
C ARG A 22 -11.00 2.71 -6.18
N LEU A 23 -10.04 1.79 -6.18
CA LEU A 23 -9.54 1.18 -4.95
C LEU A 23 -8.88 2.19 -4.01
N ALA A 24 -8.24 3.23 -4.54
CA ALA A 24 -7.68 4.31 -3.71
C ALA A 24 -8.78 5.09 -2.98
N ALA A 25 -9.85 5.47 -3.68
CA ALA A 25 -10.99 6.16 -3.07
C ALA A 25 -11.70 5.29 -2.03
N LEU A 26 -11.85 3.98 -2.29
CA LEU A 26 -12.39 3.03 -1.33
C LEU A 26 -11.53 2.94 -0.05
N ALA A 27 -10.20 2.96 -0.19
CA ALA A 27 -9.30 2.95 0.95
C ALA A 27 -9.43 4.23 1.78
N GLU A 28 -9.54 5.39 1.14
CA GLU A 28 -9.75 6.64 1.87
C GLU A 28 -11.08 6.65 2.64
N ILE A 29 -12.17 6.15 2.03
CA ILE A 29 -13.47 5.99 2.71
C ILE A 29 -13.29 5.09 3.93
N TYR A 30 -12.64 3.94 3.75
CA TYR A 30 -12.38 3.01 4.85
C TYR A 30 -11.59 3.66 6.00
N MET A 31 -10.57 4.46 5.68
CA MET A 31 -9.74 5.14 6.68
C MET A 31 -10.51 6.22 7.44
N ARG A 32 -11.44 6.93 6.79
CA ARG A 32 -12.24 8.00 7.42
C ARG A 32 -13.44 7.47 8.19
N GLU A 33 -14.12 6.48 7.64
CA GLU A 33 -15.44 6.02 8.13
C GLU A 33 -15.35 4.69 8.88
N GLY A 34 -14.26 3.94 8.72
CA GLY A 34 -14.08 2.60 9.31
C GLY A 34 -14.85 1.48 8.60
N PHE A 35 -15.63 1.82 7.57
CA PHE A 35 -16.41 0.90 6.75
C PHE A 35 -16.14 1.11 5.27
N VAL A 36 -16.27 0.05 4.47
CA VAL A 36 -16.16 0.09 3.01
C VAL A 36 -17.01 -1.02 2.42
N ASP A 37 -17.56 -0.78 1.23
CA ASP A 37 -18.27 -1.80 0.48
C ASP A 37 -17.28 -2.90 0.02
N GLU A 38 -17.38 -4.07 0.65
CA GLU A 38 -16.53 -5.23 0.35
C GLU A 38 -16.78 -5.76 -1.06
N GLU A 39 -17.98 -5.59 -1.61
CA GLU A 39 -18.30 -6.01 -2.97
C GLU A 39 -17.61 -5.11 -4.00
N ALA A 40 -17.55 -3.80 -3.74
CA ALA A 40 -16.77 -2.86 -4.53
C ALA A 40 -15.27 -3.19 -4.48
N VAL A 41 -14.74 -3.52 -3.29
CA VAL A 41 -13.34 -3.96 -3.15
C VAL A 41 -13.10 -5.25 -3.94
N ARG A 42 -14.01 -6.23 -3.84
CA ARG A 42 -13.93 -7.50 -4.57
C ARG A 42 -13.88 -7.27 -6.09
N ALA A 43 -14.73 -6.40 -6.61
CA ALA A 43 -14.77 -6.07 -8.03
C ALA A 43 -13.46 -5.44 -8.52
N GLU A 44 -12.86 -4.54 -7.74
CA GLU A 44 -11.60 -3.87 -8.11
C GLU A 44 -10.39 -4.83 -8.05
N ILE A 45 -10.37 -5.80 -7.14
CA ILE A 45 -9.26 -6.77 -7.04
C ILE A 45 -9.45 -8.00 -7.95
N ALA A 46 -10.66 -8.26 -8.45
CA ALA A 46 -10.96 -9.44 -9.27
C ALA A 46 -9.97 -9.67 -10.43
N PRO A 47 -9.51 -8.63 -11.17
CA PRO A 47 -8.57 -8.83 -12.27
C PRO A 47 -7.17 -9.31 -11.85
N CYS A 48 -6.83 -9.26 -10.56
CA CYS A 48 -5.60 -9.83 -10.00
C CYS A 48 -5.65 -11.37 -9.93
N PHE A 49 -6.85 -11.96 -9.86
CA PHE A 49 -7.05 -13.39 -9.64
C PHE A 49 -7.28 -14.08 -10.98
N ILE A 50 -6.20 -14.59 -11.58
CA ILE A 50 -6.24 -15.29 -12.85
C ILE A 50 -5.68 -16.70 -12.73
N GLU A 51 -6.09 -17.57 -13.65
CA GLU A 51 -5.43 -18.85 -13.90
C GLU A 51 -4.64 -18.75 -15.22
N HIS A 52 -3.42 -19.26 -15.24
CA HIS A 52 -2.55 -19.31 -16.40
C HIS A 52 -1.75 -20.60 -16.37
N ASP A 53 -1.82 -21.39 -17.46
CA ASP A 53 -1.13 -22.68 -17.60
C ASP A 53 -1.32 -23.64 -16.40
N GLY A 54 -2.55 -23.68 -15.86
CA GLY A 54 -2.90 -24.51 -14.70
C GLY A 54 -2.39 -23.98 -13.35
N GLN A 55 -1.75 -22.80 -13.33
CA GLN A 55 -1.31 -22.10 -12.13
C GLN A 55 -2.25 -20.95 -11.81
N ARG A 56 -2.38 -20.61 -10.53
CA ARG A 56 -3.18 -19.46 -10.07
C ARG A 56 -2.26 -18.34 -9.64
N THR A 57 -2.75 -17.10 -9.68
CA THR A 57 -2.10 -16.00 -8.96
C THR A 57 -1.86 -16.42 -7.51
N ASP A 58 -0.62 -16.31 -7.07
CA ASP A 58 -0.14 -16.66 -5.73
C ASP A 58 0.27 -15.42 -4.92
N ILE A 59 0.63 -14.32 -5.59
CA ILE A 59 1.10 -13.08 -4.98
C ILE A 59 0.39 -11.85 -5.58
N VAL A 60 -0.01 -10.90 -4.73
CA VAL A 60 -0.49 -9.57 -5.13
C VAL A 60 0.33 -8.49 -4.44
N VAL A 61 0.96 -7.62 -5.24
CA VAL A 61 1.77 -6.49 -4.74
C VAL A 61 0.90 -5.25 -4.60
N LEU A 62 0.93 -4.61 -3.43
CA LEU A 62 0.20 -3.39 -3.10
C LEU A 62 0.91 -2.16 -3.67
N ALA A 63 0.79 -1.95 -4.98
CA ALA A 63 1.53 -0.94 -5.73
C ALA A 63 1.02 0.51 -5.59
N CYS A 64 0.25 0.83 -4.55
CA CYS A 64 -0.25 2.17 -4.25
C CYS A 64 -0.21 2.38 -2.74
N THR A 65 0.14 3.59 -2.30
CA THR A 65 0.23 3.99 -0.89
C THR A 65 -1.06 3.78 -0.09
N HIS A 66 -2.21 3.74 -0.77
CA HIS A 66 -3.52 3.55 -0.14
C HIS A 66 -3.84 2.09 0.17
N TYR A 67 -3.30 1.14 -0.60
CA TYR A 67 -3.78 -0.24 -0.60
C TYR A 67 -3.43 -1.04 0.66
N PRO A 68 -2.34 -0.76 1.41
CA PRO A 68 -2.09 -1.41 2.69
C PRO A 68 -3.27 -1.31 3.67
N PHE A 69 -4.01 -0.21 3.65
CA PHE A 69 -5.17 0.00 4.54
C PHE A 69 -6.35 -0.94 4.24
N LEU A 70 -6.45 -1.45 3.02
CA LEU A 70 -7.49 -2.40 2.61
C LEU A 70 -7.03 -3.86 2.63
N ALA A 71 -5.77 -4.17 2.97
CA ALA A 71 -5.22 -5.52 2.85
C ALA A 71 -6.07 -6.60 3.54
N ASN A 72 -6.61 -6.29 4.73
CA ASN A 72 -7.50 -7.21 5.45
C ASN A 72 -8.83 -7.44 4.72
N ARG A 73 -9.40 -6.41 4.10
CA ARG A 73 -10.65 -6.51 3.33
C ARG A 73 -10.41 -7.28 2.04
N MET A 74 -9.33 -6.98 1.34
CA MET A 74 -8.93 -7.70 0.12
C MET A 74 -8.68 -9.19 0.39
N ARG A 75 -8.02 -9.55 1.50
CA ARG A 75 -7.87 -10.95 1.95
C ARG A 75 -9.21 -11.65 2.16
N LYS A 76 -10.17 -10.96 2.78
CA LYS A 76 -11.50 -11.51 3.07
C LYS A 76 -12.31 -11.76 1.80
N THR A 77 -12.16 -10.89 0.79
CA THR A 77 -12.93 -10.95 -0.46
C THR A 77 -12.22 -11.70 -1.59
N ALA A 78 -10.98 -12.14 -1.36
CA ALA A 78 -10.16 -12.84 -2.35
C ALA A 78 -10.81 -14.19 -2.74
N PRO A 79 -10.92 -14.50 -4.04
CA PRO A 79 -11.42 -15.80 -4.51
C PRO A 79 -10.61 -17.01 -4.02
N TRP A 80 -9.30 -16.82 -3.78
CA TRP A 80 -8.39 -17.83 -3.22
C TRP A 80 -7.24 -17.13 -2.46
N PRO A 81 -6.52 -17.85 -1.57
CA PRO A 81 -5.42 -17.25 -0.81
C PRO A 81 -4.26 -16.84 -1.73
N VAL A 82 -3.70 -15.67 -1.43
CA VAL A 82 -2.48 -15.12 -2.05
C VAL A 82 -1.66 -14.40 -0.98
N ASP A 83 -0.36 -14.27 -1.21
CA ASP A 83 0.50 -13.41 -0.42
C ASP A 83 0.34 -11.95 -0.84
N TRP A 84 0.06 -11.09 0.13
CA TRP A 84 -0.11 -9.65 -0.08
C TRP A 84 1.17 -8.93 0.30
N ILE A 85 1.88 -8.38 -0.68
CA ILE A 85 3.17 -7.73 -0.46
C ILE A 85 2.97 -6.21 -0.40
N ASP A 86 3.26 -5.63 0.76
CA ASP A 86 3.45 -4.19 0.91
C ASP A 86 4.92 -3.83 0.62
N PRO A 87 5.21 -3.03 -0.42
CA PRO A 87 6.57 -2.66 -0.76
C PRO A 87 7.18 -1.59 0.17
N ALA A 88 6.41 -0.96 1.07
CA ALA A 88 6.86 0.21 1.85
C ALA A 88 8.17 -0.05 2.63
N GLU A 89 8.27 -1.18 3.33
CA GLU A 89 9.48 -1.51 4.11
C GLU A 89 10.71 -1.73 3.21
N ALA A 90 10.53 -2.41 2.07
CA ALA A 90 11.61 -2.63 1.11
C ALA A 90 12.09 -1.30 0.48
N ILE A 91 11.15 -0.38 0.21
CA ILE A 91 11.46 0.97 -0.25
C ILE A 91 12.23 1.74 0.82
N ALA A 92 11.82 1.68 2.08
CA ALA A 92 12.51 2.34 3.20
C ALA A 92 13.95 1.82 3.37
N ARG A 93 14.14 0.49 3.38
CA ARG A 93 15.48 -0.13 3.42
C ARG A 93 16.35 0.30 2.22
N ARG A 94 15.75 0.35 1.02
CA ARG A 94 16.47 0.80 -0.18
C ARG A 94 16.87 2.27 -0.06
N ALA A 95 15.97 3.13 0.40
CA ALA A 95 16.26 4.54 0.62
C ALA A 95 17.45 4.69 1.60
N MET A 96 17.42 4.00 2.74
CA MET A 96 18.53 4.00 3.71
C MET A 96 19.86 3.55 3.07
N SER A 97 19.86 2.50 2.24
CA SER A 97 21.09 2.01 1.59
C SER A 97 21.72 2.98 0.60
N LEU A 98 20.97 4.00 0.14
CA LEU A 98 21.44 5.02 -0.80
C LEU A 98 21.95 6.28 -0.09
N LEU A 99 21.61 6.46 1.19
CA LEU A 99 22.09 7.57 1.99
C LEU A 99 23.52 7.30 2.45
N GLN A 100 24.35 8.34 2.51
CA GLN A 100 25.61 8.25 3.23
C GLN A 100 25.33 8.00 4.72
N PRO A 101 26.24 7.35 5.46
CA PRO A 101 26.09 7.19 6.90
C PRO A 101 25.82 8.57 7.52
N ILE A 102 24.60 8.77 7.98
CA ILE A 102 24.23 9.90 8.79
C ILE A 102 24.90 9.62 10.14
N GLY A 103 25.55 10.61 10.76
CA GLY A 103 26.09 10.46 12.12
C GLY A 103 24.99 9.96 13.07
N GLU A 104 25.39 9.46 14.25
CA GLU A 104 24.40 8.98 15.23
C GLU A 104 23.30 10.03 15.42
N PRO A 105 22.02 9.61 15.41
CA PRO A 105 20.93 10.53 15.64
C PRO A 105 21.21 11.26 16.96
N SER A 106 21.17 12.58 16.93
CA SER A 106 21.13 13.38 18.15
C SER A 106 20.05 12.78 19.04
N GLY A 107 20.38 12.42 20.28
CA GLY A 107 19.51 11.70 21.21
C GLY A 107 18.20 12.42 21.61
N GLU A 108 17.82 13.47 20.88
CA GLU A 108 16.55 14.15 20.99
C GLU A 108 15.51 13.42 20.14
N THR A 109 14.54 12.79 20.80
CA THR A 109 13.41 12.15 20.14
C THR A 109 12.42 13.25 19.75
N GLU A 110 12.55 13.81 18.55
CA GLU A 110 11.47 14.62 17.99
C GLU A 110 10.24 13.71 17.73
N PRO A 111 9.01 14.22 17.95
CA PRO A 111 7.82 13.46 17.61
C PRO A 111 7.73 13.27 16.10
N ASP A 112 7.30 12.09 15.65
CA ASP A 112 7.00 11.87 14.24
C ASP A 112 5.87 12.81 13.80
N ILE A 113 6.07 13.50 12.67
CA ILE A 113 5.16 14.54 12.19
C ILE A 113 4.45 14.13 10.89
N ALA A 114 3.22 14.59 10.74
CA ALA A 114 2.50 14.60 9.47
C ALA A 114 2.38 16.04 8.97
N LEU A 115 2.89 16.31 7.76
CA LEU A 115 2.85 17.61 7.10
C LEU A 115 1.76 17.63 6.04
N PHE A 116 0.90 18.66 6.06
CA PHE A 116 -0.21 18.80 5.12
C PHE A 116 0.00 19.97 4.16
N THR A 117 -0.05 19.69 2.86
CA THR A 117 0.15 20.71 1.82
C THR A 117 -1.13 21.51 1.50
N SER A 118 -2.31 20.99 1.81
CA SER A 118 -3.60 21.61 1.51
C SER A 118 -4.04 22.67 2.54
N GLY A 119 -3.34 22.77 3.68
CA GLY A 119 -3.67 23.66 4.79
C GLY A 119 -5.00 23.35 5.52
N LYS A 120 -5.70 22.28 5.14
CA LYS A 120 -6.99 21.88 5.72
C LYS A 120 -6.88 20.47 6.27
N VAL A 121 -6.82 20.36 7.60
CA VAL A 121 -6.86 19.08 8.30
C VAL A 121 -8.14 19.02 9.11
N ASP A 122 -9.09 18.20 8.67
CA ASP A 122 -10.34 17.97 9.39
C ASP A 122 -10.13 17.06 10.61
N PHE A 123 -11.17 16.92 11.43
CA PHE A 123 -11.11 16.12 12.65
C PHE A 123 -10.81 14.64 12.38
N ALA A 124 -11.42 14.07 11.32
CA ALA A 124 -11.24 12.65 10.98
C ALA A 124 -9.77 12.37 10.59
N THR A 125 -9.18 13.25 9.80
CA THR A 125 -7.78 13.16 9.38
C THR A 125 -6.83 13.32 10.57
N ARG A 126 -7.06 14.27 11.48
CA ARG A 126 -6.23 14.40 12.70
C ARG A 126 -6.27 13.15 13.55
N ARG A 127 -7.47 12.59 13.77
CA ARG A 127 -7.65 11.36 14.55
C ARG A 127 -6.95 10.17 13.89
N LEU A 128 -7.02 10.06 12.57
CA LEU A 128 -6.33 9.03 11.81
C LEU A 128 -4.81 9.13 11.98
N ILE A 129 -4.24 10.32 11.80
CA ILE A 129 -2.80 10.59 11.96
C ILE A 129 -2.33 10.26 13.38
N GLN A 130 -3.08 10.66 14.41
CA GLN A 130 -2.79 10.28 15.79
C GLN A 130 -2.84 8.75 16.00
N GLY A 131 -3.74 8.05 15.31
CA GLY A 131 -3.79 6.59 15.30
C GLY A 131 -2.52 5.92 14.76
N PHE A 132 -1.75 6.63 13.92
CA PHE A 132 -0.43 6.20 13.44
C PHE A 132 0.74 6.65 14.35
N GLY A 133 0.46 7.32 15.48
CA GLY A 133 1.49 7.87 16.35
C GLY A 133 2.11 9.18 15.85
N LEU A 134 1.52 9.81 14.84
CA LEU A 134 2.01 11.02 14.23
C LEU A 134 1.33 12.28 14.81
N THR A 135 2.06 13.40 14.83
CA THR A 135 1.51 14.71 15.18
C THR A 135 1.29 15.55 13.93
N SER A 136 0.07 16.06 13.71
CA SER A 136 -0.20 16.98 12.61
C SER A 136 0.44 18.34 12.85
N ARG A 137 1.27 18.82 11.90
CA ARG A 137 1.79 20.19 11.85
C ARG A 137 1.17 20.98 10.69
#